data_AF-A0A7X1P912-F1
#
_entry.id   AF-A0A7X1P912-F1
#
_cell.length_a   1.000
_cell.length_b   1.000
_cell.length_c   1.000
_cell.angle_alpha   90.00
_cell.angle_beta   90.00
_cell.angle_gamma   90.00
#
_symmetry.space_group_name_H-M   'P 1'
#
loop_
_entity.id
_entity.type
_entity.pdbx_description
1 polymer ?
#
loop_
_entity_poly.entity_id
_entity_poly.type
_entity_poly.pdbx_seq_one_letter_code
_entity_poly.pdbx_strand_id
1 'polypeptide(L)'
;MPERGVARQGLLARVASGSAARRTRWCRDCQGQQRRYMDRFKKQRVRLAFGGLLWTAAVGLAILLGGPTADSAKAYHDKRMRIAAGERVVVTCVACHRFTSSVHMVGPHLVRVLGRRAGSVAGYEYSAAMRNSGIVWDEESLTRFLRGPERMVSGTKMPLSGMSDSDIAALIQYMKEL
;
A
#
# COMPACT_ATOMS: atom_id res chain seq x y z
N MET A 1 -28.33 4.80 42.94
CA MET A 1 -28.02 3.53 42.24
C MET A 1 -26.85 3.80 41.29
N PRO A 2 -25.79 2.97 41.28
CA PRO A 2 -24.47 3.36 40.78
C PRO A 2 -24.17 2.93 39.32
N GLU A 3 -23.39 3.78 38.65
CA GLU A 3 -22.25 3.51 37.74
C GLU A 3 -22.26 2.21 36.91
N ARG A 4 -22.50 2.33 35.59
CA ARG A 4 -22.10 1.32 34.59
C ARG A 4 -20.85 1.79 33.86
N GLY A 5 -19.71 1.16 34.10
CA GLY A 5 -18.47 1.56 33.43
C GLY A 5 -17.23 0.69 33.64
N VAL A 6 -17.35 -0.60 34.00
CA VAL A 6 -16.20 -1.51 34.06
C VAL A 6 -16.53 -2.81 33.34
N ALA A 7 -16.41 -2.79 32.01
CA ALA A 7 -16.46 -3.99 31.18
C ALA A 7 -15.34 -3.94 30.14
N ARG A 8 -14.08 -3.90 30.59
CA ARG A 8 -12.92 -4.01 29.69
C ARG A 8 -11.63 -4.51 30.36
N GLN A 9 -11.72 -5.25 31.47
CA GLN A 9 -10.55 -5.83 32.14
C GLN A 9 -10.55 -7.37 32.21
N GLY A 10 -11.51 -8.05 31.57
CA GLY A 10 -11.60 -9.52 31.59
C GLY A 10 -10.76 -10.29 30.56
N LEU A 11 -10.23 -9.63 29.53
CA LEU A 11 -9.57 -10.34 28.40
C LEU A 11 -8.03 -10.23 28.40
N LEU A 12 -7.43 -9.49 29.33
CA LEU A 12 -5.97 -9.38 29.47
C LEU A 12 -5.38 -10.29 30.56
N ALA A 13 -6.20 -11.02 31.31
CA ALA A 13 -5.77 -11.85 32.45
C ALA A 13 -5.51 -13.33 32.10
N ARG A 14 -5.61 -13.75 30.84
CA ARG A 14 -5.28 -15.14 30.40
C ARG A 14 -3.91 -15.31 29.75
N VAL A 15 -3.15 -14.23 29.55
CA VAL A 15 -1.81 -14.30 28.94
C VAL A 15 -0.70 -14.48 30.00
N ALA A 16 -0.98 -14.29 31.28
CA ALA A 16 0.07 -14.13 32.30
C ALA A 16 0.24 -15.27 33.33
N SER A 17 -0.36 -16.46 33.15
CA SER A 17 -0.24 -17.58 34.12
C SER A 17 0.45 -18.85 33.56
N GLY A 18 1.39 -18.67 32.63
CA GLY A 18 2.35 -19.72 32.29
C GLY A 18 3.37 -19.91 33.42
N SER A 19 3.31 -21.03 34.15
CA SER A 19 4.30 -21.41 35.17
C SER A 19 5.73 -21.28 34.64
N ALA A 20 6.70 -20.96 35.50
CA ALA A 20 8.11 -20.75 35.12
C ALA A 20 8.69 -21.90 34.27
N ALA A 21 8.22 -23.14 34.49
CA ALA A 21 8.57 -24.32 33.70
C ALA A 21 8.07 -24.28 32.24
N ARG A 22 6.94 -23.62 31.96
CA ARG A 22 6.43 -23.44 30.59
C ARG A 22 7.21 -22.35 29.83
N ARG A 23 7.68 -21.30 30.52
CA ARG A 23 8.54 -20.25 29.92
C ARG A 23 9.91 -20.80 29.50
N THR A 24 10.55 -21.62 30.32
CA THR A 24 11.87 -22.21 29.98
C THR A 24 11.78 -23.28 28.87
N ARG A 25 10.62 -23.94 28.72
CA ARG A 25 10.34 -24.84 27.60
C ARG A 25 10.16 -24.09 26.30
N TRP A 26 9.37 -23.01 26.30
CA TRP A 26 9.14 -22.17 25.12
C TRP A 26 10.43 -21.46 24.64
N CYS A 27 11.29 -20.99 25.55
CA CYS A 27 12.61 -20.45 25.17
C CYS A 27 13.51 -21.50 24.52
N ARG A 28 13.54 -22.74 25.03
CA ARG A 28 14.32 -23.83 24.42
C ARG A 28 13.77 -24.24 23.06
N ASP A 29 12.45 -24.27 22.90
CA ASP A 29 11.81 -24.59 21.62
C ASP A 29 12.01 -23.48 20.58
N CYS A 30 11.92 -22.19 20.96
CA CYS A 30 12.24 -21.06 20.08
C CYS A 30 13.73 -21.05 19.67
N GLN A 31 14.66 -21.26 20.61
CA GLN A 31 16.09 -21.34 20.29
C GLN A 31 16.41 -22.58 19.43
N GLY A 32 15.71 -23.70 19.65
CA GLY A 32 15.82 -24.91 18.83
C GLY A 32 15.23 -24.71 17.43
N GLN A 33 14.16 -23.94 17.29
CA GLN A 33 13.56 -23.58 16.00
C GLN A 33 14.44 -22.58 15.24
N GLN A 34 15.03 -21.59 15.92
CA GLN A 34 16.02 -20.68 15.34
C GLN A 34 17.28 -21.42 14.87
N ARG A 35 17.83 -22.34 15.67
CA ARG A 35 18.97 -23.16 15.23
C ARG A 35 18.63 -24.02 14.01
N ARG A 36 17.47 -24.70 14.02
CA ARG A 36 16.98 -25.48 12.86
C ARG A 36 16.70 -24.62 11.63
N TYR A 37 16.30 -23.36 11.81
CA TYR A 37 16.13 -22.38 10.74
C TYR A 37 17.50 -21.99 10.17
N MET A 38 18.45 -21.59 11.00
CA MET A 38 19.80 -21.20 10.58
C MET A 38 20.60 -22.36 9.96
N ASP A 39 20.40 -23.60 10.41
CA ASP A 39 21.02 -24.80 9.83
C ASP A 39 20.47 -25.12 8.43
N ARG A 40 19.21 -24.78 8.14
CA ARG A 40 18.66 -24.84 6.77
C ARG A 40 19.38 -23.86 5.84
N PHE A 41 19.68 -22.64 6.30
CA PHE A 41 20.47 -21.67 5.53
C PHE A 41 21.91 -22.15 5.30
N LYS A 42 22.57 -22.73 6.31
CA LYS A 42 23.93 -23.29 6.13
C LYS A 42 23.95 -24.46 5.14
N LYS A 43 22.98 -25.37 5.19
CA LYS A 43 22.85 -26.46 4.20
C LYS A 43 22.51 -25.96 2.79
N GLN A 44 21.81 -24.84 2.65
CA GLN A 44 21.62 -24.18 1.34
C GLN A 44 22.91 -23.59 0.77
N ARG A 45 23.80 -23.04 1.61
CA ARG A 45 25.12 -22.52 1.15
C ARG A 45 26.06 -23.61 0.65
N VAL A 46 25.97 -24.83 1.16
CA VAL A 46 26.84 -25.95 0.71
C VAL A 46 26.36 -26.58 -0.61
N ARG A 47 25.05 -26.56 -0.91
CA ARG A 47 24.53 -27.01 -2.23
C ARG A 47 24.95 -26.10 -3.38
N LEU A 48 25.15 -24.80 -3.11
CA LEU A 48 25.68 -23.84 -4.09
C LEU A 48 27.18 -24.07 -4.40
N ALA A 49 27.90 -24.81 -3.57
CA ALA A 49 29.34 -25.05 -3.77
C ALA A 49 29.66 -26.24 -4.70
N PHE A 50 28.73 -27.20 -4.90
CA PHE A 50 28.95 -28.38 -5.76
C PHE A 50 28.15 -28.40 -7.08
N GLY A 51 27.21 -27.47 -7.28
CA GLY A 51 26.49 -27.25 -8.56
C GLY A 51 26.85 -25.94 -9.26
N GLY A 52 27.92 -25.26 -8.79
CA GLY A 52 28.21 -23.87 -9.12
C GLY A 52 28.49 -23.60 -10.58
N LEU A 53 29.14 -24.52 -11.31
CA LEU A 53 29.56 -24.26 -12.69
C LEU A 53 28.40 -24.32 -13.70
N LEU A 54 27.44 -25.22 -13.48
CA LEU A 54 26.26 -25.32 -14.35
C LEU A 54 25.23 -24.24 -14.03
N TRP A 55 25.12 -23.82 -12.77
CA TRP A 55 24.20 -22.73 -12.39
C TRP A 55 24.72 -21.37 -12.85
N THR A 56 26.04 -21.11 -12.78
CA THR A 56 26.63 -19.87 -13.31
C THR A 56 26.58 -19.81 -14.83
N ALA A 57 26.82 -20.93 -15.53
CA ALA A 57 26.68 -21.00 -16.99
C ALA A 57 25.23 -20.75 -17.45
N ALA A 58 24.24 -21.32 -16.74
CA ALA A 58 22.83 -21.11 -17.07
C ALA A 58 22.35 -19.65 -16.83
N VAL A 59 22.77 -19.01 -15.73
CA VAL A 59 22.46 -17.59 -15.47
C VAL A 59 23.20 -16.68 -16.45
N GLY A 60 24.47 -16.96 -16.75
CA GLY A 60 25.24 -16.21 -17.74
C GLY A 60 24.66 -16.29 -19.15
N LEU A 61 24.22 -17.48 -19.59
CA LEU A 61 23.56 -17.66 -20.89
C LEU A 61 22.22 -16.95 -20.96
N ALA A 62 21.41 -16.96 -19.88
CA ALA A 62 20.14 -16.23 -19.83
C ALA A 62 20.33 -14.70 -19.96
N ILE A 63 21.41 -14.14 -19.40
CA ILE A 63 21.73 -12.71 -19.57
C ILE A 63 22.15 -12.42 -21.01
N LEU A 64 22.97 -13.28 -21.63
CA LEU A 64 23.41 -13.12 -23.03
C LEU A 64 22.26 -13.28 -24.04
N LEU A 65 21.20 -14.03 -23.70
CA LEU A 65 20.00 -14.19 -24.52
C LEU A 65 18.91 -13.14 -24.24
N GLY A 66 19.23 -12.03 -23.55
CA GLY A 66 18.29 -10.92 -23.34
C GLY A 66 17.39 -11.05 -22.11
N GLY A 67 17.83 -11.76 -21.07
CA GLY A 67 17.17 -11.76 -19.77
C GLY A 67 17.06 -10.36 -19.13
N PRO A 68 16.20 -10.18 -18.12
CA PRO A 68 15.97 -8.87 -17.50
C PRO A 68 17.29 -8.30 -16.93
N THR A 69 17.64 -7.09 -17.37
CA THR A 69 18.80 -6.37 -16.84
C THR A 69 18.56 -5.98 -15.38
N ALA A 70 19.63 -5.77 -14.61
CA ALA A 70 19.53 -5.28 -13.23
C ALA A 70 18.68 -3.99 -13.13
N ASP A 71 18.76 -3.11 -14.14
CA ASP A 71 17.98 -1.88 -14.21
C ASP A 71 16.47 -2.15 -14.35
N SER A 72 16.09 -3.12 -15.18
CA SER A 72 14.69 -3.52 -15.34
C SER A 72 14.12 -4.16 -14.07
N ALA A 73 14.94 -4.95 -13.36
CA ALA A 73 14.55 -5.56 -12.10
C ALA A 73 14.36 -4.50 -10.99
N LYS A 74 15.24 -3.50 -10.92
CA LYS A 74 15.11 -2.37 -10.01
C LYS A 74 13.85 -1.55 -10.31
N ALA A 75 13.61 -1.20 -11.58
CA ALA A 75 12.43 -0.44 -11.98
C ALA A 75 11.13 -1.16 -11.61
N TYR A 76 11.07 -2.48 -11.80
CA TYR A 76 9.94 -3.30 -11.41
C TYR A 76 9.73 -3.35 -9.89
N HIS A 77 10.81 -3.52 -9.12
CA HIS A 77 10.75 -3.48 -7.66
C HIS A 77 10.24 -2.11 -7.16
N ASP A 78 10.83 -1.02 -7.66
CA ASP A 78 10.43 0.34 -7.29
C ASP A 78 8.96 0.62 -7.65
N LYS A 79 8.48 0.15 -8.82
CA LYS A 79 7.06 0.22 -9.21
C LYS A 79 6.17 -0.50 -8.20
N ARG A 80 6.50 -1.73 -7.84
CA ARG A 80 5.73 -2.51 -6.84
C ARG A 80 5.69 -1.84 -5.47
N MET A 81 6.82 -1.27 -5.03
CA MET A 81 6.87 -0.54 -3.77
C MET A 81 5.99 0.71 -3.77
N ARG A 82 5.91 1.43 -4.90
CA ARG A 82 4.99 2.57 -5.06
C ARG A 82 3.52 2.15 -5.03
N ILE A 83 3.16 1.06 -5.70
CA ILE A 83 1.79 0.52 -5.64
C ILE A 83 1.42 0.14 -4.20
N ALA A 84 2.32 -0.57 -3.50
CA ALA A 84 2.10 -0.97 -2.11
C ALA A 84 2.02 0.24 -1.15
N ALA A 85 2.75 1.33 -1.43
CA ALA A 85 2.58 2.59 -0.72
C ALA A 85 1.22 3.23 -1.02
N GLY A 86 0.80 3.23 -2.29
CA GLY A 86 -0.49 3.74 -2.74
C GLY A 86 -1.67 3.04 -2.07
N GLU A 87 -1.61 1.72 -1.91
CA GLU A 87 -2.62 0.93 -1.17
C GLU A 87 -2.86 1.47 0.26
N ARG A 88 -1.81 1.97 0.93
CA ARG A 88 -1.96 2.57 2.27
C ARG A 88 -2.68 3.93 2.21
N VAL A 89 -2.35 4.74 1.20
CA VAL A 89 -2.95 6.08 1.00
C VAL A 89 -4.42 5.97 0.60
N VAL A 90 -4.77 4.96 -0.20
CA VAL A 90 -6.14 4.72 -0.68
C VAL A 90 -7.15 4.56 0.44
N VAL A 91 -6.73 4.09 1.63
CA VAL A 91 -7.59 3.98 2.82
C VAL A 91 -8.28 5.31 3.17
N THR A 92 -7.57 6.43 3.01
CA THR A 92 -8.14 7.78 3.24
C THR A 92 -9.21 8.12 2.20
N CYS A 93 -9.09 7.61 0.97
CA CYS A 93 -9.99 7.93 -0.13
C CYS A 93 -11.24 7.04 -0.16
N VAL A 94 -11.13 5.76 0.22
CA VAL A 94 -12.24 4.79 0.14
C VAL A 94 -13.37 5.04 1.15
N ALA A 95 -13.14 5.89 2.15
CA ALA A 95 -14.20 6.38 3.02
C ALA A 95 -15.27 7.16 2.23
N CYS A 96 -14.84 7.91 1.21
CA CYS A 96 -15.71 8.80 0.44
C CYS A 96 -15.86 8.41 -1.03
N HIS A 97 -14.99 7.54 -1.56
CA HIS A 97 -14.93 7.25 -2.98
C HIS A 97 -14.90 5.74 -3.28
N ARG A 98 -15.37 5.40 -4.48
CA ARG A 98 -15.18 4.08 -5.09
C ARG A 98 -14.31 4.22 -6.32
N PHE A 99 -13.30 3.36 -6.43
CA PHE A 99 -12.36 3.39 -7.55
C PHE A 99 -12.72 2.41 -8.66
N THR A 100 -13.48 1.35 -8.34
CA THR A 100 -13.80 0.23 -9.25
C THR A 100 -15.28 0.07 -9.54
N SER A 101 -16.16 0.84 -8.87
CA SER A 101 -17.60 0.85 -9.14
C SER A 101 -18.08 2.28 -9.40
N SER A 102 -19.11 2.43 -10.23
CA SER A 102 -19.74 3.70 -10.52
C SER A 102 -20.68 4.21 -9.41
N VAL A 103 -20.53 3.69 -8.19
CA VAL A 103 -21.35 4.06 -7.03
C VAL A 103 -20.77 5.33 -6.39
N HIS A 104 -21.62 6.35 -6.23
CA HIS A 104 -21.31 7.54 -5.44
C HIS A 104 -21.49 7.28 -3.96
N MET A 105 -20.64 7.89 -3.13
CA MET A 105 -20.74 7.85 -1.67
C MET A 105 -20.83 9.31 -1.18
N VAL A 106 -20.04 9.68 -0.17
CA VAL A 106 -19.84 11.09 0.20
C VAL A 106 -19.24 11.89 -0.95
N GLY A 107 -18.38 11.26 -1.77
CA GLY A 107 -17.80 11.80 -2.99
C GLY A 107 -18.22 11.02 -4.25
N PRO A 108 -17.92 11.55 -5.45
CA PRO A 108 -18.18 10.87 -6.72
C PRO A 108 -17.31 9.61 -6.88
N HIS A 109 -17.64 8.71 -7.80
CA HIS A 109 -16.73 7.61 -8.10
C HIS A 109 -15.47 8.11 -8.85
N LEU A 110 -14.36 7.41 -8.68
CA LEU A 110 -13.05 7.73 -9.26
C LEU A 110 -12.62 6.76 -10.36
N VAL A 111 -13.51 5.83 -10.77
CA VAL A 111 -13.31 4.95 -11.94
C VAL A 111 -12.83 5.77 -13.13
N ARG A 112 -11.66 5.46 -13.69
CA ARG A 112 -11.09 6.13 -14.88
C ARG A 112 -11.10 7.67 -14.77
N VAL A 113 -10.62 8.21 -13.65
CA VAL A 113 -10.60 9.67 -13.43
C VAL A 113 -9.53 10.40 -14.26
N LEU A 114 -8.39 9.76 -14.58
CA LEU A 114 -7.36 10.35 -15.44
C LEU A 114 -7.93 10.62 -16.85
N GLY A 115 -7.68 11.82 -17.37
CA GLY A 115 -8.24 12.39 -18.59
C GLY A 115 -9.64 12.99 -18.46
N ARG A 116 -10.33 12.80 -17.33
CA ARG A 116 -11.72 13.27 -17.15
C ARG A 116 -11.76 14.73 -16.71
N ARG A 117 -12.73 15.50 -17.23
CA ARG A 117 -13.04 16.85 -16.75
C ARG A 117 -13.51 16.81 -15.28
N ALA A 118 -13.01 17.72 -14.46
CA ALA A 118 -13.49 17.87 -13.09
C ALA A 118 -14.98 18.25 -13.04
N GLY A 119 -15.69 17.77 -12.03
CA GLY A 119 -17.12 18.10 -11.85
C GLY A 119 -18.07 17.55 -12.92
N SER A 120 -17.65 16.55 -13.70
CA SER A 120 -18.41 16.08 -14.89
C SER A 120 -19.12 14.73 -14.74
N VAL A 121 -18.95 14.03 -13.62
CA VAL A 121 -19.61 12.73 -13.42
C VAL A 121 -21.11 12.94 -13.24
N ALA A 122 -21.92 12.32 -14.10
CA ALA A 122 -23.36 12.39 -14.03
C ALA A 122 -23.88 11.75 -12.74
N GLY A 123 -24.97 12.30 -12.17
CA GLY A 123 -25.62 11.76 -10.97
C GLY A 123 -24.96 12.15 -9.65
N TYR A 124 -23.90 12.96 -9.65
CA TYR A 124 -23.28 13.48 -8.43
C TYR A 124 -23.38 15.01 -8.32
N GLU A 125 -23.82 15.50 -7.16
CA GLU A 125 -23.99 16.92 -6.87
C GLU A 125 -22.69 17.60 -6.43
N TYR A 126 -21.91 18.05 -7.41
CA TYR A 126 -20.68 18.80 -7.19
C TYR A 126 -20.91 20.18 -6.52
N SER A 127 -19.84 20.80 -6.03
CA SER A 127 -19.87 22.23 -5.73
C SER A 127 -19.87 23.06 -7.01
N ALA A 128 -20.39 24.29 -6.96
CA ALA A 128 -20.31 25.21 -8.09
C ALA A 128 -18.87 25.46 -8.52
N ALA A 129 -17.95 25.61 -7.54
CA ALA A 129 -16.53 25.78 -7.79
C ALA A 129 -15.91 24.60 -8.57
N MET A 130 -16.23 23.35 -8.17
CA MET A 130 -15.68 22.18 -8.85
C MET A 130 -16.21 22.03 -10.29
N ARG A 131 -17.51 22.28 -10.50
CA ARG A 131 -18.13 22.25 -11.86
C ARG A 131 -17.50 23.29 -12.78
N ASN A 132 -17.21 24.48 -12.25
CA ASN A 132 -16.70 25.61 -13.02
C ASN A 132 -15.17 25.70 -13.05
N SER A 133 -14.46 24.75 -12.43
CA SER A 133 -13.00 24.80 -12.29
C SER A 133 -12.24 24.75 -13.62
N GLY A 134 -12.84 24.17 -14.66
CA GLY A 134 -12.19 23.98 -15.96
C GLY A 134 -11.07 22.92 -15.96
N ILE A 135 -10.83 22.26 -14.83
CA ILE A 135 -9.73 21.30 -14.67
C ILE A 135 -10.02 20.03 -15.48
N VAL A 136 -8.97 19.49 -16.11
CA VAL A 136 -8.93 18.11 -16.63
C VAL A 136 -7.95 17.34 -15.75
N TRP A 137 -8.36 16.18 -15.24
CA TRP A 137 -7.54 15.40 -14.32
C TRP A 137 -6.41 14.68 -15.06
N ASP A 138 -5.20 15.13 -14.85
CA ASP A 138 -3.94 14.47 -15.19
C ASP A 138 -3.09 14.34 -13.92
N GLU A 139 -1.86 13.82 -14.05
CA GLU A 139 -0.98 13.62 -12.90
C GLU A 139 -0.60 14.95 -12.21
N GLU A 140 -0.41 16.01 -12.98
CA GLU A 140 0.01 17.31 -12.46
C GLU A 140 -1.13 18.03 -11.73
N SER A 141 -2.31 18.09 -12.33
CA SER A 141 -3.51 18.68 -11.75
C SER A 141 -3.99 17.90 -10.53
N LEU A 142 -3.95 16.56 -10.55
CA LEU A 142 -4.23 15.74 -9.36
C LEU A 142 -3.20 16.02 -8.26
N THR A 143 -1.91 16.13 -8.61
CA THR A 143 -0.88 16.45 -7.63
C THR A 143 -1.12 17.80 -6.97
N ARG A 144 -1.38 18.84 -7.76
CA ARG A 144 -1.70 20.17 -7.23
C ARG A 144 -2.96 20.16 -6.37
N PHE A 145 -3.99 19.44 -6.80
CA PHE A 145 -5.26 19.36 -6.08
C PHE A 145 -5.10 18.62 -4.76
N LEU A 146 -4.43 17.47 -4.74
CA LEU A 146 -4.28 16.64 -3.55
C LEU A 146 -3.33 17.23 -2.50
N ARG A 147 -2.44 18.16 -2.88
CA ARG A 147 -1.67 18.98 -1.91
C ARG A 147 -2.58 19.86 -1.06
N GLY A 148 -3.72 20.31 -1.61
CA GLY A 148 -4.64 21.21 -0.92
C GLY A 148 -5.87 21.54 -1.76
N PRO A 149 -6.92 20.71 -1.69
CA PRO A 149 -8.13 20.87 -2.50
C PRO A 149 -8.80 22.23 -2.36
N GLU A 150 -8.99 22.69 -1.13
CA GLU A 150 -9.61 23.99 -0.86
C GLU A 150 -8.72 25.16 -1.31
N ARG A 151 -7.39 24.97 -1.34
CA ARG A 151 -6.46 25.99 -1.86
C ARG A 151 -6.49 26.08 -3.38
N MET A 152 -6.67 24.96 -4.07
CA MET A 152 -6.71 24.92 -5.53
C MET A 152 -8.10 25.27 -6.08
N VAL A 153 -9.16 24.79 -5.44
CA VAL A 153 -10.55 25.01 -5.84
C VAL A 153 -11.33 25.48 -4.61
N SER A 154 -11.29 26.79 -4.34
CA SER A 154 -11.99 27.36 -3.18
C SER A 154 -13.50 27.15 -3.29
N GLY A 155 -14.12 26.69 -2.20
CA GLY A 155 -15.51 26.26 -2.19
C GLY A 155 -15.71 24.83 -2.72
N THR A 156 -14.65 24.02 -2.77
CA THR A 156 -14.81 22.58 -2.96
C THR A 156 -15.42 21.95 -1.70
N LYS A 157 -16.27 20.93 -1.88
CA LYS A 157 -16.87 20.21 -0.75
C LYS A 157 -15.99 19.06 -0.25
N MET A 158 -14.79 18.87 -0.81
CA MET A 158 -13.90 17.75 -0.45
C MET A 158 -13.08 18.08 0.81
N PRO A 159 -13.31 17.41 1.95
CA PRO A 159 -12.70 17.77 3.23
C PRO A 159 -11.32 17.12 3.42
N LEU A 160 -10.40 17.35 2.49
CA LEU A 160 -9.02 16.87 2.58
C LEU A 160 -8.11 18.09 2.78
N SER A 161 -7.28 18.07 3.83
CA SER A 161 -6.35 19.17 4.16
C SER A 161 -5.13 19.23 3.23
N GLY A 162 -4.72 18.07 2.71
CA GLY A 162 -3.56 17.88 1.86
C GLY A 162 -2.84 16.57 2.19
N MET A 163 -1.94 16.14 1.31
CA MET A 163 -1.06 14.99 1.52
C MET A 163 0.35 15.27 0.97
N SER A 164 1.32 14.47 1.39
CA SER A 164 2.71 14.61 0.96
C SER A 164 2.88 14.25 -0.52
N ASP A 165 3.89 14.82 -1.19
CA ASP A 165 4.17 14.51 -2.60
C ASP A 165 4.47 13.03 -2.84
N SER A 166 5.11 12.36 -1.88
CA SER A 166 5.34 10.91 -1.95
C SER A 166 4.05 10.12 -1.89
N ASP A 167 3.10 10.50 -1.04
CA ASP A 167 1.80 9.82 -0.94
C ASP A 167 0.96 10.05 -2.18
N ILE A 168 0.97 11.28 -2.71
CA ILE A 168 0.30 11.64 -3.96
C ILE A 168 0.85 10.80 -5.12
N ALA A 169 2.18 10.75 -5.29
CA ALA A 169 2.79 9.98 -6.36
C ALA A 169 2.46 8.48 -6.25
N ALA A 170 2.45 7.94 -5.03
CA ALA A 170 2.07 6.55 -4.76
C ALA A 170 0.59 6.29 -5.09
N LEU A 171 -0.31 7.21 -4.72
CA LEU A 171 -1.74 7.13 -5.03
C LEU A 171 -2.00 7.20 -6.53
N ILE A 172 -1.37 8.14 -7.24
CA ILE A 172 -1.51 8.26 -8.71
C ILE A 172 -1.01 6.98 -9.39
N GLN A 173 0.13 6.43 -8.95
CA GLN A 173 0.64 5.16 -9.46
C GLN A 173 -0.33 4.01 -9.20
N TYR A 174 -0.94 3.95 -8.02
CA TYR A 174 -1.97 2.95 -7.71
C TYR A 174 -3.18 3.10 -8.65
N MET A 175 -3.67 4.32 -8.85
CA MET A 175 -4.81 4.60 -9.72
C MET A 175 -4.57 4.23 -11.20
N LYS A 176 -3.32 4.26 -11.66
CA LYS A 176 -2.94 3.83 -13.02
C LYS A 176 -3.02 2.32 -13.24
N GLU A 177 -3.01 1.52 -12.18
CA GLU A 177 -3.09 0.06 -12.26
C GLU A 177 -4.52 -0.48 -12.09
N LEU A 178 -5.50 0.40 -11.88
CA LEU A 178 -6.93 0.06 -11.77
C LEU A 178 -7.65 0.12 -13.11
#